data_AF-A0A8J3FP09-F1
#
_entry.id   AF-A0A8J3FP09-F1
#
_cell.length_a   1.000
_cell.length_b   1.000
_cell.length_c   1.000
_cell.angle_alpha   90.00
_cell.angle_beta   90.00
_cell.angle_gamma   90.00
#
_symmetry.space_group_name_H-M   'P 1'
#
loop_
_entity.id
_entity.type
_entity.pdbx_description
1 polymer ?
#
loop_
_entity_poly.entity_id
_entity_poly.type
_entity_poly.pdbx_seq_one_letter_code
_entity_poly.pdbx_strand_id
1 'polypeptide(L)'
;MSTVAYITARGLFGRRRALLLLPLPVLLIGLALLCRGYDVNPSDWATPVLVGLGLAVMLPVTALIVGTGVLGSEVDDGTIVHILTKPLPRRDIILPKLAVAVVVTAVTSAVPLFIGGMLASSARLGLGLAVGAAVGACAYSALFLLLSLLTRRPVLVGLVYILVWEGLLGRWVSGTKVLSIEQYVITIADRIAPHVLATRVSLPVAVVMAAVFVIGSTVFAVDRLRSFRMAGETS
;
A
#
# COMPACT_ATOMS: atom_id res chain seq x y z
N MET A 1 7.67 15.04 -16.61
CA MET A 1 7.14 14.06 -15.63
C MET A 1 6.74 12.72 -16.25
N SER A 2 6.23 12.65 -17.49
CA SER A 2 5.73 11.40 -18.10
C SER A 2 6.78 10.31 -18.32
N THR A 3 8.02 10.66 -18.71
CA THR A 3 9.04 9.67 -19.09
C THR A 3 9.53 8.80 -17.92
N VAL A 4 9.76 9.41 -16.74
CA VAL A 4 10.20 8.66 -15.55
C VAL A 4 9.10 7.72 -15.06
N ALA A 5 7.86 8.22 -14.99
CA ALA A 5 6.70 7.40 -14.63
C ALA A 5 6.50 6.22 -15.60
N TYR A 6 6.68 6.45 -16.90
CA TYR A 6 6.58 5.40 -17.92
C TYR A 6 7.67 4.32 -17.76
N ILE A 7 8.92 4.72 -17.51
CA ILE A 7 10.03 3.79 -17.31
C ILE A 7 9.84 2.97 -16.03
N THR A 8 9.45 3.60 -14.92
CA THR A 8 9.16 2.91 -13.65
C THR A 8 8.00 1.91 -13.80
N ALA A 9 6.92 2.30 -14.48
CA ALA A 9 5.81 1.40 -14.76
C ALA A 9 6.27 0.21 -15.61
N ARG A 10 7.05 0.46 -16.68
CA ARG A 10 7.57 -0.60 -17.54
C ARG A 10 8.55 -1.53 -16.79
N GLY A 11 9.36 -1.01 -15.87
CA GLY A 11 10.26 -1.79 -15.01
C GLY A 11 9.51 -2.70 -14.03
N LEU A 12 8.41 -2.20 -13.44
CA LEU A 12 7.52 -3.02 -12.60
C LEU A 12 6.86 -4.16 -13.40
N PHE A 13 6.42 -3.87 -14.63
CA PHE A 13 5.68 -4.81 -15.47
C PHE A 13 6.53 -5.65 -16.45
N GLY A 14 7.88 -5.56 -16.39
CA GLY A 14 8.84 -6.12 -17.35
C GLY A 14 8.91 -7.65 -17.51
N ARG A 15 8.05 -8.41 -16.80
CA ARG A 15 7.80 -9.88 -16.77
C ARG A 15 8.44 -10.64 -15.59
N ARG A 16 7.65 -11.60 -15.08
CA ARG A 16 7.73 -12.35 -13.80
C ARG A 16 7.46 -11.57 -12.52
N ARG A 17 8.04 -10.38 -12.30
CA ARG A 17 7.82 -9.64 -11.03
C ARG A 17 6.37 -9.14 -10.86
N ALA A 18 5.70 -8.70 -11.92
CA ALA A 18 4.27 -8.31 -11.85
C ALA A 18 3.33 -9.46 -11.49
N LEU A 19 3.72 -10.72 -11.75
CA LEU A 19 2.94 -11.88 -11.31
C LEU A 19 2.87 -12.00 -9.80
N LEU A 20 3.78 -11.36 -9.04
CA LEU A 20 3.72 -11.34 -7.58
C LEU A 20 2.56 -10.50 -7.04
N LEU A 21 2.00 -9.60 -7.85
CA LEU A 21 0.88 -8.73 -7.45
C LEU A 21 -0.49 -9.39 -7.59
N LEU A 22 -0.61 -10.42 -8.44
CA LEU A 22 -1.90 -11.06 -8.76
C LEU A 22 -2.42 -12.09 -7.73
N PRO A 23 -1.59 -12.88 -7.00
CA PRO A 23 -2.08 -13.97 -6.18
C PRO A 23 -3.08 -13.54 -5.11
N LEU A 24 -2.81 -12.45 -4.40
CA LEU A 24 -3.69 -11.96 -3.32
C LEU A 24 -5.01 -11.38 -3.86
N PRO A 25 -5.03 -10.50 -4.89
CA PRO A 25 -6.25 -10.10 -5.59
C PRO A 25 -7.09 -11.26 -6.10
N VAL A 26 -6.46 -12.23 -6.76
CA VAL A 26 -7.14 -13.40 -7.32
C VAL A 26 -7.70 -14.28 -6.21
N LEU A 27 -6.94 -14.48 -5.13
CA LEU A 27 -7.41 -15.22 -3.95
C LEU A 27 -8.62 -14.55 -3.31
N LEU A 28 -8.59 -13.22 -3.13
CA LEU A 28 -9.70 -12.46 -2.55
C LEU A 28 -10.97 -12.61 -3.39
N ILE A 29 -10.89 -12.40 -4.70
CA ILE A 29 -12.03 -12.56 -5.62
C ILE A 29 -12.48 -14.02 -5.64
N GLY A 30 -11.54 -14.96 -5.69
CA GLY A 30 -11.83 -16.40 -5.68
C GLY A 30 -12.60 -16.83 -4.44
N LEU A 31 -12.18 -16.39 -3.25
CA LEU A 31 -12.89 -16.66 -2.01
C LEU A 31 -14.28 -16.01 -1.99
N ALA A 32 -14.40 -14.74 -2.43
CA ALA A 32 -15.69 -14.07 -2.50
C ALA A 32 -16.67 -14.78 -3.46
N LEU A 33 -16.18 -15.24 -4.61
CA LEU A 33 -16.98 -16.01 -5.58
C LEU A 33 -17.35 -17.40 -5.05
N LEU A 34 -16.44 -18.09 -4.37
CA LEU A 34 -16.71 -19.39 -3.75
C LEU A 34 -17.79 -19.24 -2.66
N CYS A 35 -17.63 -18.31 -1.72
CA CYS A 35 -18.63 -18.08 -0.67
C CYS A 35 -20.00 -17.72 -1.25
N ARG A 36 -20.04 -16.91 -2.30
CA ARG A 36 -21.29 -16.59 -3.00
C ARG A 36 -21.87 -17.79 -3.75
N GLY A 37 -21.05 -18.63 -4.36
CA GLY A 37 -21.49 -19.83 -5.09
C GLY A 37 -22.03 -20.94 -4.19
N TYR A 38 -21.61 -20.97 -2.91
CA TYR A 38 -22.13 -21.87 -1.88
C TYR A 38 -23.24 -21.24 -1.02
N ASP A 39 -23.78 -20.08 -1.42
CA ASP A 39 -24.81 -19.33 -0.68
C ASP A 39 -24.48 -19.10 0.80
N VAL A 40 -23.19 -18.90 1.12
CA VAL A 40 -22.75 -18.58 2.47
C VAL A 40 -23.17 -17.15 2.81
N ASN A 41 -23.78 -16.98 3.99
CA ASN A 41 -24.21 -15.68 4.47
C ASN A 41 -23.05 -14.67 4.44
N PRO A 42 -23.22 -13.50 3.80
CA PRO A 42 -22.18 -12.47 3.73
C PRO A 42 -21.63 -12.00 5.07
N SER A 43 -22.42 -12.08 6.15
CA SER A 43 -21.97 -11.78 7.51
C SER A 43 -20.77 -12.61 7.96
N ASP A 44 -20.68 -13.85 7.46
CA ASP A 44 -19.75 -14.83 7.99
C ASP A 44 -18.39 -14.76 7.30
N TRP A 45 -18.35 -14.26 6.06
CA TRP A 45 -17.12 -14.21 5.25
C TRP A 45 -16.68 -12.81 4.85
N ALA A 46 -17.58 -11.82 4.76
CA ALA A 46 -17.22 -10.50 4.25
C ALA A 46 -16.16 -9.81 5.12
N THR A 47 -16.29 -9.86 6.45
CA THR A 47 -15.30 -9.24 7.34
C THR A 47 -13.93 -9.95 7.27
N PRO A 48 -13.83 -11.28 7.44
CA PRO A 48 -12.55 -11.98 7.29
C PRO A 48 -11.89 -11.80 5.92
N VAL A 49 -12.67 -11.81 4.83
CA VAL A 49 -12.13 -11.75 3.45
C VAL A 49 -11.84 -10.31 3.02
N LEU A 50 -12.77 -9.38 3.18
CA LEU A 50 -12.62 -8.02 2.67
C LEU A 50 -11.74 -7.17 3.59
N VAL A 51 -11.94 -7.27 4.91
CA VAL A 51 -11.14 -6.50 5.88
C VAL A 51 -9.86 -7.24 6.23
N GLY A 52 -9.99 -8.50 6.67
CA GLY A 52 -8.84 -9.29 7.13
C GLY A 52 -7.85 -9.62 6.03
N LEU A 53 -8.30 -10.21 4.92
CA LEU A 53 -7.42 -10.53 3.80
C LEU A 53 -7.18 -9.31 2.90
N GLY A 54 -8.22 -8.53 2.60
CA GLY A 54 -8.14 -7.41 1.66
C GLY A 54 -7.42 -6.18 2.21
N LEU A 55 -7.95 -5.55 3.25
CA LEU A 55 -7.40 -4.30 3.78
C LEU A 55 -6.16 -4.53 4.68
N ALA A 56 -6.17 -5.56 5.52
CA ALA A 56 -5.09 -5.77 6.50
C ALA A 56 -3.87 -6.50 5.93
N VAL A 57 -4.03 -7.29 4.85
CA VAL A 57 -2.94 -8.09 4.27
C VAL A 57 -2.64 -7.66 2.84
N MET A 58 -3.61 -7.80 1.93
CA MET A 58 -3.38 -7.56 0.50
C MET A 58 -2.94 -6.12 0.22
N LEU A 59 -3.62 -5.12 0.78
CA LEU A 59 -3.30 -3.71 0.56
C LEU A 59 -1.87 -3.34 1.02
N PRO A 60 -1.43 -3.61 2.26
CA PRO A 60 -0.08 -3.27 2.67
C PRO A 60 0.99 -4.16 2.01
N VAL A 61 0.72 -5.44 1.73
CA VAL A 61 1.68 -6.30 1.03
C VAL A 61 1.89 -5.85 -0.42
N THR A 62 0.82 -5.48 -1.13
CA THR A 62 0.95 -4.92 -2.48
C THR A 62 1.72 -3.61 -2.46
N ALA A 63 1.41 -2.71 -1.51
CA ALA A 63 2.15 -1.47 -1.32
C ALA A 63 3.64 -1.70 -1.00
N LEU A 64 3.96 -2.74 -0.22
CA LEU A 64 5.32 -3.12 0.10
C LEU A 64 6.07 -3.57 -1.16
N ILE A 65 5.51 -4.53 -1.91
CA ILE A 65 6.11 -5.07 -3.13
C ILE A 65 6.36 -3.95 -4.15
N VAL A 66 5.34 -3.11 -4.39
CA VAL A 66 5.42 -2.02 -5.36
C VAL A 66 6.37 -0.93 -4.86
N GLY A 67 6.20 -0.46 -3.62
CA GLY A 67 6.99 0.61 -3.02
C GLY A 67 8.49 0.30 -3.00
N THR A 68 8.87 -0.94 -2.68
CA THR A 68 10.27 -1.37 -2.75
C THR A 68 10.75 -1.62 -4.17
N GLY A 69 9.88 -2.10 -5.07
CA GLY A 69 10.24 -2.40 -6.46
C GLY A 69 10.52 -1.17 -7.32
N VAL A 70 9.83 -0.07 -7.04
CA VAL A 70 9.97 1.21 -7.76
C VAL A 70 11.37 1.83 -7.58
N LEU A 71 12.02 1.58 -6.46
CA LEU A 71 13.43 1.95 -6.24
C LEU A 71 14.38 0.78 -6.52
N GLY A 72 13.98 -0.45 -6.21
CA GLY A 72 14.79 -1.65 -6.36
C GLY A 72 15.21 -1.95 -7.80
N SER A 73 14.36 -1.68 -8.80
CA SER A 73 14.73 -1.88 -10.22
C SER A 73 15.95 -1.05 -10.63
N GLU A 74 16.07 0.19 -10.15
CA GLU A 74 17.23 1.04 -10.47
C GLU A 74 18.48 0.71 -9.63
N VAL A 75 18.29 0.12 -8.44
CA VAL A 75 19.39 -0.36 -7.58
C VAL A 75 19.97 -1.65 -8.16
N ASP A 76 19.12 -2.60 -8.53
CA ASP A 76 19.52 -3.89 -9.13
C ASP A 76 20.28 -3.68 -10.45
N ASP A 77 19.85 -2.70 -11.26
CA ASP A 77 20.44 -2.40 -12.57
C ASP A 77 21.68 -1.48 -12.49
N GLY A 78 22.11 -1.06 -11.29
CA GLY A 78 23.25 -0.14 -11.08
C GLY A 78 23.05 1.28 -11.64
N THR A 79 21.89 1.55 -12.23
CA THR A 79 21.57 2.82 -12.90
C THR A 79 21.25 3.95 -11.93
N ILE A 80 21.00 3.64 -10.66
CA ILE A 80 20.77 4.65 -9.61
C ILE A 80 21.96 5.62 -9.47
N VAL A 81 23.21 5.17 -9.70
CA VAL A 81 24.40 6.05 -9.72
C VAL A 81 24.29 7.08 -10.85
N HIS A 82 23.89 6.62 -12.03
CA HIS A 82 23.81 7.44 -13.24
C HIS A 82 22.65 8.45 -13.20
N ILE A 83 21.60 8.17 -12.43
CA ILE A 83 20.52 9.13 -12.16
C ILE A 83 20.95 10.16 -11.11
N LEU A 84 21.74 9.75 -10.11
CA LEU A 84 22.22 10.64 -9.05
C LEU A 84 23.26 11.66 -9.52
N THR A 85 23.98 11.38 -10.60
CA THR A 85 24.95 12.30 -11.25
C THR A 85 24.29 13.40 -12.08
N LYS A 86 23.01 13.25 -12.46
CA LYS A 86 22.27 14.32 -13.13
C LYS A 86 21.84 15.38 -12.11
N PRO A 87 21.95 16.68 -12.43
CA PRO A 87 21.54 17.78 -11.56
C PRO A 87 20.02 17.94 -11.56
N LEU A 88 19.29 16.89 -11.19
CA LEU A 88 17.84 16.91 -11.03
C LEU A 88 17.49 17.10 -9.55
N PRO A 89 16.51 17.96 -9.24
CA PRO A 89 16.03 18.07 -7.87
C PRO A 89 15.42 16.74 -7.44
N ARG A 90 15.79 16.25 -6.25
CA ARG A 90 15.42 14.91 -5.75
C ARG A 90 13.90 14.66 -5.68
N ARG A 91 13.11 15.73 -5.57
CA ARG A 91 11.64 15.70 -5.65
C ARG A 91 11.14 15.17 -7.00
N ASP A 92 11.82 15.51 -8.09
CA ASP A 92 11.44 15.09 -9.45
C ASP A 92 11.77 13.61 -9.73
N ILE A 93 12.46 12.94 -8.80
CA ILE A 93 12.70 11.50 -8.83
C ILE A 93 11.68 10.80 -7.92
N ILE A 94 11.53 11.27 -6.68
CA ILE A 94 10.67 10.62 -5.68
C ILE A 94 9.18 10.77 -6.00
N LEU A 95 8.72 11.95 -6.42
CA LEU A 95 7.29 12.19 -6.64
C LEU A 95 6.72 11.34 -7.79
N PRO A 96 7.35 11.22 -8.97
CA PRO A 96 6.85 10.34 -10.02
C PRO A 96 6.84 8.88 -9.61
N LYS A 97 7.87 8.45 -8.87
CA LYS A 97 7.96 7.09 -8.32
C LYS A 97 6.85 6.77 -7.34
N LEU A 98 6.62 7.68 -6.40
CA LEU A 98 5.52 7.57 -5.46
C LEU A 98 4.18 7.55 -6.20
N ALA A 99 3.97 8.42 -7.18
CA ALA A 99 2.75 8.44 -7.97
C ALA A 99 2.48 7.11 -8.68
N VAL A 100 3.51 6.51 -9.32
CA VAL A 100 3.39 5.17 -9.91
C VAL A 100 3.08 4.12 -8.84
N ALA A 101 3.78 4.16 -7.70
CA ALA A 101 3.56 3.20 -6.62
C ALA A 101 2.12 3.26 -6.08
N VAL A 102 1.62 4.47 -5.85
CA VAL A 102 0.25 4.72 -5.40
C VAL A 102 -0.76 4.24 -6.42
N VAL A 103 -0.62 4.60 -7.70
CA VAL A 103 -1.57 4.20 -8.74
C VAL A 103 -1.61 2.68 -8.90
N VAL A 104 -0.45 2.02 -8.97
CA VAL A 104 -0.40 0.56 -9.12
C VAL A 104 -1.00 -0.14 -7.90
N THR A 105 -0.64 0.29 -6.69
CA THR A 105 -1.17 -0.27 -5.45
C THR A 105 -2.68 -0.04 -5.31
N ALA A 106 -3.14 1.18 -5.61
CA ALA A 106 -4.54 1.55 -5.56
C ALA A 106 -5.36 0.74 -6.56
N VAL A 107 -4.95 0.63 -7.82
CA VAL A 107 -5.68 -0.16 -8.83
C VAL A 107 -5.68 -1.64 -8.45
N THR A 108 -4.53 -2.19 -8.05
CA THR A 108 -4.38 -3.62 -7.70
C THR A 108 -5.23 -3.99 -6.49
N SER A 109 -5.43 -3.07 -5.53
CA SER A 109 -6.19 -3.35 -4.31
C SER A 109 -7.65 -2.93 -4.39
N ALA A 110 -7.94 -1.73 -4.91
CA ALA A 110 -9.28 -1.15 -4.95
C ALA A 110 -10.21 -1.91 -5.90
N VAL A 111 -9.72 -2.41 -7.03
CA VAL A 111 -10.56 -3.15 -7.99
C VAL A 111 -11.07 -4.47 -7.39
N PRO A 112 -10.22 -5.36 -6.84
CA PRO A 112 -10.69 -6.58 -6.17
C PRO A 112 -11.59 -6.29 -4.96
N LEU A 113 -11.28 -5.26 -4.18
CA LEU A 113 -12.09 -4.88 -3.02
C LEU A 113 -13.46 -4.33 -3.42
N PHE A 114 -13.52 -3.57 -4.52
CA PHE A 114 -14.78 -3.11 -5.10
C PHE A 114 -15.66 -4.30 -5.51
N ILE A 115 -15.07 -5.23 -6.27
CA ILE A 115 -15.75 -6.46 -6.71
C ILE A 115 -16.18 -7.28 -5.50
N GLY A 116 -15.31 -7.50 -4.52
CA GLY A 116 -15.61 -8.24 -3.30
C GLY A 116 -16.74 -7.60 -2.48
N GLY A 117 -16.74 -6.27 -2.34
CA GLY A 117 -17.82 -5.54 -1.66
C GLY A 117 -19.16 -5.61 -2.39
N MET A 118 -19.15 -5.57 -3.73
CA MET A 118 -20.34 -5.83 -4.54
C MET A 118 -20.86 -7.26 -4.40
N LEU A 119 -19.94 -8.23 -4.34
CA LEU A 119 -20.30 -9.64 -4.18
C LEU A 119 -20.88 -9.93 -2.80
N ALA A 120 -20.38 -9.26 -1.76
CA ALA A 120 -20.82 -9.42 -0.39
C ALA A 120 -22.16 -8.74 -0.10
N SER A 121 -22.36 -7.50 -0.55
CA SER A 121 -23.55 -6.74 -0.15
C SER A 121 -24.01 -5.75 -1.21
N SER A 122 -23.19 -4.76 -1.56
CA SER A 122 -23.65 -3.64 -2.38
C SER A 122 -22.51 -2.90 -3.07
N ALA A 123 -22.84 -2.18 -4.14
CA ALA A 123 -21.90 -1.27 -4.80
C ALA A 123 -21.40 -0.18 -3.84
N ARG A 124 -22.20 0.22 -2.85
CA ARG A 124 -21.81 1.19 -1.83
C ARG A 124 -20.69 0.66 -0.93
N LEU A 125 -20.78 -0.60 -0.50
CA LEU A 125 -19.70 -1.27 0.22
C LEU A 125 -18.44 -1.37 -0.64
N GLY A 126 -18.60 -1.81 -1.90
CA GLY A 126 -17.50 -1.86 -2.85
C GLY A 126 -16.79 -0.50 -3.01
N LEU A 127 -17.55 0.58 -3.19
CA LEU A 127 -17.01 1.95 -3.29
C LEU A 127 -16.29 2.36 -2.01
N GLY A 128 -16.86 2.07 -0.83
CA GLY A 128 -16.24 2.38 0.45
C GLY A 128 -14.88 1.72 0.60
N LEU A 129 -14.81 0.41 0.32
CA LEU A 129 -13.57 -0.34 0.35
C LEU A 129 -12.55 0.13 -0.71
N ALA A 130 -13.01 0.48 -1.91
CA ALA A 130 -12.15 1.00 -2.97
C ALA A 130 -11.53 2.35 -2.62
N VAL A 131 -12.32 3.28 -2.05
CA VAL A 131 -11.83 4.58 -1.59
C VAL A 131 -10.89 4.42 -0.41
N GLY A 132 -11.25 3.58 0.57
CA GLY A 132 -10.37 3.24 1.68
C GLY A 132 -9.02 2.69 1.18
N ALA A 133 -9.07 1.73 0.25
CA ALA A 133 -7.87 1.14 -0.35
C ALA A 133 -7.03 2.17 -1.11
N ALA A 134 -7.64 3.13 -1.81
CA ALA A 134 -6.90 4.20 -2.48
C ALA A 134 -6.18 5.12 -1.48
N VAL A 135 -6.82 5.47 -0.36
CA VAL A 135 -6.16 6.25 0.71
C VAL A 135 -5.04 5.45 1.36
N GLY A 136 -5.28 4.17 1.66
CA GLY A 136 -4.26 3.29 2.20
C GLY A 136 -3.09 3.08 1.25
N ALA A 137 -3.34 3.01 -0.06
CA ALA A 137 -2.31 2.95 -1.08
C ALA A 137 -1.40 4.18 -1.05
N CYS A 138 -1.94 5.38 -0.83
CA CYS A 138 -1.15 6.59 -0.61
C CYS A 138 -0.24 6.45 0.61
N ALA A 139 -0.80 6.08 1.76
CA ALA A 139 -0.08 6.03 3.04
C ALA A 139 0.99 4.92 3.06
N TYR A 140 0.63 3.69 2.70
CA TYR A 140 1.56 2.56 2.67
C TYR A 140 2.63 2.73 1.60
N SER A 141 2.29 3.24 0.40
CA SER A 141 3.31 3.44 -0.65
C SER A 141 4.34 4.49 -0.21
N ALA A 142 3.90 5.59 0.43
CA ALA A 142 4.82 6.61 0.94
C ALA A 142 5.73 6.04 2.04
N LEU A 143 5.18 5.25 2.95
CA LEU A 143 5.93 4.60 4.03
C LEU A 143 6.96 3.59 3.50
N PHE A 144 6.55 2.67 2.63
CA PHE A 144 7.44 1.62 2.12
C PHE A 144 8.49 2.16 1.14
N LEU A 145 8.15 3.21 0.38
CA LEU A 145 9.12 3.94 -0.40
C LEU A 145 10.18 4.59 0.52
N LEU A 146 9.77 5.25 1.60
CA LEU A 146 10.71 5.78 2.60
C LEU A 146 11.59 4.66 3.20
N LEU A 147 11.01 3.54 3.61
CA LEU A 147 11.76 2.41 4.18
C LEU A 147 12.78 1.83 3.20
N SER A 148 12.47 1.84 1.90
CA SER A 148 13.42 1.42 0.84
C SER A 148 14.63 2.34 0.70
N LEU A 149 14.53 3.60 1.13
CA LEU A 149 15.66 4.54 1.20
C LEU A 149 16.39 4.47 2.55
N LEU A 150 15.74 4.00 3.61
CA LEU A 150 16.34 3.95 4.94
C LEU A 150 17.09 2.65 5.22
N THR A 151 16.73 1.55 4.54
CA THR A 151 17.18 0.21 4.92
C THR A 151 17.72 -0.58 3.73
N ARG A 152 18.68 -1.48 3.98
CA ARG A 152 19.22 -2.39 2.96
C ARG A 152 18.29 -3.57 2.64
N ARG A 153 17.36 -3.90 3.56
CA ARG A 153 16.41 -5.01 3.43
C ARG A 153 14.98 -4.51 3.68
N PRO A 154 14.44 -3.62 2.84
CA PRO A 154 13.18 -2.95 3.12
C PRO A 154 11.98 -3.90 3.14
N VAL A 155 12.03 -4.98 2.37
CA VAL A 155 11.00 -6.03 2.39
C VAL A 155 10.88 -6.67 3.77
N LEU A 156 12.01 -7.00 4.41
CA LEU A 156 11.99 -7.61 5.75
C LEU A 156 11.43 -6.65 6.80
N VAL A 157 11.88 -5.39 6.78
CA VAL A 157 11.43 -4.38 7.74
C VAL A 157 9.94 -4.06 7.52
N GLY A 158 9.51 -3.95 6.27
CA GLY A 158 8.11 -3.73 5.94
C GLY A 158 7.22 -4.90 6.35
N LEU A 159 7.68 -6.14 6.16
CA LEU A 159 6.94 -7.32 6.60
C LEU A 159 6.82 -7.38 8.13
N VAL A 160 7.88 -7.03 8.86
CA VAL A 160 7.84 -6.90 10.33
C VAL A 160 6.83 -5.83 10.73
N TYR A 161 6.79 -4.69 10.04
CA TYR A 161 5.77 -3.66 10.29
C TYR A 161 4.35 -4.22 10.08
N ILE A 162 4.08 -4.88 8.95
CA ILE A 162 2.74 -5.44 8.68
C ILE A 162 2.35 -6.50 9.73
N LEU A 163 3.24 -7.44 10.04
CA LEU A 163 2.93 -8.54 10.94
C LEU A 163 2.86 -8.09 12.40
N VAL A 164 3.86 -7.34 12.86
CA VAL A 164 4.02 -6.98 14.28
C VAL A 164 3.22 -5.73 14.62
N TRP A 165 3.27 -4.69 13.79
CA TRP A 165 2.59 -3.44 14.07
C TRP A 165 1.09 -3.50 13.75
N GLU A 166 0.75 -3.79 12.49
CA GLU A 166 -0.66 -3.84 12.06
C GLU A 166 -1.36 -5.09 12.62
N GLY A 167 -0.74 -6.26 12.49
CA GLY A 167 -1.33 -7.53 12.90
C GLY A 167 -1.38 -7.78 14.42
N LEU A 168 -0.23 -7.75 15.09
CA LEU A 168 -0.14 -8.13 16.51
C LEU A 168 -0.46 -6.96 17.45
N LEU A 169 0.26 -5.84 17.33
CA LEU A 169 0.11 -4.71 18.25
C LEU A 169 -1.26 -4.04 18.13
N GLY A 170 -1.84 -3.99 16.93
CA GLY A 170 -3.22 -3.54 16.72
C GLY A 170 -4.28 -4.40 17.42
N ARG A 171 -4.00 -5.67 17.74
CA ARG A 171 -4.94 -6.55 18.45
C ARG A 171 -4.82 -6.42 19.97
N TRP A 172 -3.61 -6.27 20.50
CA TRP A 172 -3.33 -6.33 21.94
C TRP A 172 -3.28 -4.97 22.64
N VAL A 173 -2.92 -3.89 21.94
CA VAL A 173 -2.75 -2.57 22.53
C VAL A 173 -3.76 -1.60 21.93
N SER A 174 -4.69 -1.08 22.74
CA SER A 174 -5.73 -0.15 22.26
C SER A 174 -5.15 1.20 21.81
N GLY A 175 -4.07 1.66 22.44
CA GLY A 175 -3.41 2.94 22.13
C GLY A 175 -2.62 2.98 20.81
N THR A 176 -2.09 1.85 20.33
CA THR A 176 -1.33 1.77 19.06
C THR A 176 -2.23 1.87 17.83
N LYS A 177 -3.54 1.68 17.99
CA LYS A 177 -4.54 1.77 16.91
C LYS A 177 -4.62 3.16 16.28
N VAL A 178 -4.26 4.20 17.03
CA VAL A 178 -4.19 5.59 16.54
C VAL A 178 -3.00 5.80 15.60
N LEU A 179 -2.08 4.83 15.50
CA LEU A 179 -0.90 4.83 14.62
C LEU A 179 -0.97 3.74 13.53
N SER A 180 -2.10 3.04 13.41
CA SER A 180 -2.32 1.98 12.42
C SER A 180 -2.93 2.59 11.16
N ILE A 181 -2.28 2.39 10.01
CA ILE A 181 -2.79 2.89 8.73
C ILE A 181 -4.06 2.11 8.34
N GLU A 182 -4.12 0.83 8.70
CA GLU A 182 -5.29 -0.03 8.48
C GLU A 182 -6.54 0.57 9.11
N GLN A 183 -6.46 1.05 10.36
CA GLN A 183 -7.61 1.66 11.05
C GLN A 183 -8.11 2.92 10.35
N TYR A 184 -7.23 3.74 9.78
CA TYR A 184 -7.67 4.92 9.04
C TYR A 184 -8.44 4.53 7.78
N VAL A 185 -7.94 3.51 7.07
CA VAL A 185 -8.55 2.97 5.86
C VAL A 185 -9.94 2.41 6.14
N ILE A 186 -10.08 1.61 7.20
CA ILE A 186 -11.37 1.06 7.63
C ILE A 186 -12.35 2.17 8.01
N THR A 187 -11.91 3.16 8.80
CA THR A 187 -12.77 4.29 9.20
C THR A 187 -13.25 5.12 7.99
N ILE A 188 -12.40 5.31 6.98
CA ILE A 188 -12.79 6.02 5.75
C ILE A 188 -13.76 5.18 4.92
N ALA A 189 -13.54 3.86 4.82
CA ALA A 189 -14.46 2.96 4.11
C ALA A 189 -15.84 2.91 4.77
N ASP A 190 -15.90 2.86 6.10
CA ASP A 190 -17.17 2.83 6.86
C ASP A 190 -17.97 4.11 6.68
N ARG A 191 -17.31 5.27 6.54
CA ARG A 191 -18.03 6.52 6.29
C ARG A 191 -18.88 6.50 5.02
N ILE A 192 -18.45 5.73 4.03
CA ILE A 192 -19.13 5.55 2.75
C ILE A 192 -20.17 4.44 2.85
N ALA A 193 -19.85 3.33 3.51
CA ALA A 193 -20.72 2.18 3.75
C ALA A 193 -20.96 1.96 5.25
N PRO A 194 -21.81 2.81 5.88
CA PRO A 194 -21.95 2.84 7.32
C PRO A 194 -22.60 1.57 7.88
N HIS A 195 -22.17 1.19 9.08
CA HIS A 195 -22.67 0.05 9.87
C HIS A 195 -22.30 -1.33 9.34
N VAL A 196 -21.43 -1.41 8.33
CA VAL A 196 -20.92 -2.67 7.81
C VAL A 196 -19.53 -2.99 8.37
N LEU A 197 -18.78 -1.95 8.76
CA LEU A 197 -17.39 -2.08 9.19
C LEU A 197 -17.22 -1.66 10.65
N ALA A 198 -16.41 -2.39 11.40
CA ALA A 198 -16.15 -2.08 12.80
C ALA A 198 -15.06 -0.99 12.91
N THR A 199 -15.47 0.28 13.00
CA THR A 199 -14.54 1.40 13.21
C THR A 199 -14.12 1.53 14.66
N ARG A 200 -12.83 1.79 14.90
CA ARG A 200 -12.28 1.98 16.27
C ARG A 200 -11.68 3.37 16.50
N VAL A 201 -11.60 4.19 15.46
CA VAL A 201 -11.01 5.54 15.47
C VAL A 201 -11.98 6.50 14.80
N SER A 202 -12.06 7.74 15.29
CA SER A 202 -12.93 8.76 14.72
C SER A 202 -12.43 9.23 13.34
N LEU A 203 -13.37 9.61 12.47
CA LEU A 203 -13.05 10.04 11.11
C LEU A 203 -12.08 11.23 11.03
N PRO A 204 -12.19 12.29 11.86
CA PRO A 204 -11.22 13.38 11.83
C PRO A 204 -9.80 12.90 12.11
N VAL A 205 -9.63 12.00 13.10
CA VAL A 205 -8.32 11.43 13.44
C VAL A 205 -7.79 10.58 12.29
N ALA A 206 -8.62 9.73 11.68
CA ALA A 206 -8.22 8.92 10.53
C ALA A 206 -7.70 9.77 9.36
N VAL A 207 -8.42 10.84 9.00
CA VAL A 207 -8.04 11.72 7.88
C VAL A 207 -6.76 12.50 8.20
N VAL A 208 -6.66 13.09 9.39
CA VAL A 208 -5.48 13.86 9.80
C VAL A 208 -4.24 12.97 9.87
N MET A 209 -4.35 11.80 10.52
CA MET A 209 -3.21 10.90 10.65
C MET A 209 -2.80 10.28 9.32
N ALA A 210 -3.73 9.95 8.42
CA ALA A 210 -3.40 9.52 7.06
C ALA A 210 -2.64 10.62 6.30
N ALA A 211 -3.08 11.88 6.39
CA ALA A 211 -2.39 13.00 5.77
C ALA A 211 -0.98 13.21 6.37
N VAL A 212 -0.84 13.13 7.69
CA VAL A 212 0.45 13.22 8.38
C VAL A 212 1.39 12.10 7.96
N PHE A 213 0.91 10.85 7.85
CA PHE A 213 1.72 9.72 7.40
C PHE A 213 2.18 9.88 5.95
N VAL A 214 1.28 10.27 5.05
CA VAL A 214 1.62 10.49 3.63
C VAL A 214 2.61 11.62 3.48
N ILE A 215 2.31 12.79 4.04
CA ILE A 215 3.13 13.99 3.91
C ILE A 215 4.48 13.77 4.60
N GLY A 216 4.46 13.30 5.84
CA GLY A 216 5.65 13.00 6.63
C GLY A 216 6.57 12.04 5.88
N SER A 217 6.06 10.87 5.48
CA SER A 217 6.89 9.86 4.79
C SER A 217 7.45 10.39 3.47
N THR A 218 6.66 11.16 2.71
CA THR A 218 7.11 11.75 1.44
C THR A 218 8.19 12.80 1.65
N VAL A 219 8.02 13.70 2.62
CA VAL A 219 9.01 14.75 2.94
C VAL A 219 10.31 14.12 3.42
N PHE A 220 10.24 13.14 4.32
CA PHE A 220 11.43 12.40 4.78
C PHE A 220 12.11 11.62 3.66
N ALA A 221 11.34 11.04 2.72
CA ALA A 221 11.92 10.32 1.59
C ALA A 221 12.69 11.27 0.65
N VAL A 222 12.11 12.44 0.38
CA VAL A 222 12.76 13.51 -0.41
C VAL A 222 14.02 13.99 0.27
N ASP A 223 14.00 14.23 1.58
CA ASP A 223 15.16 14.72 2.32
C ASP A 223 16.26 13.65 2.45
N ARG A 224 15.88 12.39 2.69
CA ARG A 224 16.82 11.28 2.73
C ARG A 224 17.56 11.08 1.42
N LEU A 225 16.88 11.26 0.27
CA LEU A 225 17.54 11.18 -1.03
C LEU A 225 18.58 12.30 -1.25
N ARG A 226 18.48 13.43 -0.53
CA ARG A 226 19.50 14.50 -0.55
C ARG A 226 20.77 14.11 0.18
N SER A 227 20.65 13.34 1.26
CA SER A 227 21.78 12.87 2.08
C SER A 227 22.30 11.49 1.66
N PHE A 228 21.75 10.89 0.61
CA PHE A 228 22.13 9.58 0.11
C PHE A 228 23.55 9.63 -0.48
N ARG A 229 24.54 9.25 0.34
CA ARG A 229 25.90 8.97 -0.11
C ARG A 229 25.96 7.48 -0.44
N MET A 230 26.40 7.13 -1.64
CA MET A 230 26.75 5.74 -1.93
C MET A 230 27.87 5.35 -0.95
N ALA A 231 27.60 4.36 -0.10
CA ALA A 231 28.67 3.68 0.61
C ALA A 231 29.56 3.09 -0.48
N GLY A 232 30.79 3.58 -0.54
CA GLY A 232 31.72 3.34 -1.63
C GLY A 232 31.82 1.86 -1.97
N GLU A 233 31.94 1.62 -3.27
CA GLU A 233 32.85 0.60 -3.76
C GLU A 233 34.20 0.90 -3.10
N THR A 234 34.53 0.16 -2.05
CA THR A 234 35.91 0.03 -1.59
C THR A 234 36.25 -1.45 -1.62
N SER A 235 36.91 -1.79 -2.74
CA SER A 235 37.84 -2.91 -2.98
C SER A 235 37.29 -4.33 -2.92
#